data_AF-A0AAN7MVQ1-F1
#
_entry.id   AF-A0AAN7MVQ1-F1
#
_cell.length_a   1.000
_cell.length_b   1.000
_cell.length_c   1.000
_cell.angle_alpha   90.00
_cell.angle_beta   90.00
_cell.angle_gamma   90.00
#
_symmetry.space_group_name_H-M   'P 1'
#
loop_
_entity.id
_entity.type
_entity.pdbx_description
1 polymer ?
#
loop_
_entity_poly.entity_id
_entity_poly.type
_entity_poly.pdbx_seq_one_letter_code
_entity_poly.pdbx_strand_id
1 'polypeptide(L)'
;MEKALTGSDMNRGLGRISLPSSNVVEDFLRVEERHCLENREEIPILVISPSLEVSRLSLKSWKMSSSLVHVVTGGWNIIAHDPKNGLQENEIVQI
;
A
#
# COMPACT_ATOMS: atom_id res chain seq x y z
N MET A 1 5.09 -9.02 6.48
CA MET A 1 4.90 -9.81 5.25
C MET A 1 5.90 -9.34 4.21
N GLU A 2 6.22 -10.14 3.19
CA GLU A 2 7.06 -9.71 2.06
C GLU A 2 6.26 -9.80 0.75
N LYS A 3 6.52 -8.89 -0.19
CA LYS A 3 6.03 -9.01 -1.58
C LYS A 3 7.06 -8.49 -2.57
N ALA A 4 7.04 -9.06 -3.78
CA ALA A 4 7.72 -8.48 -4.91
C ALA A 4 6.91 -7.28 -5.46
N LEU A 5 7.59 -6.17 -5.76
CA LEU A 5 6.99 -5.04 -6.43
C LEU A 5 6.62 -5.42 -7.88
N THR A 6 5.37 -5.19 -8.26
CA THR A 6 4.91 -5.44 -9.63
C THR A 6 5.09 -4.19 -10.49
N GLY A 7 5.09 -4.34 -11.82
CA GLY A 7 5.05 -3.18 -12.72
C GLY A 7 3.87 -2.26 -12.47
N SER A 8 2.75 -2.76 -11.90
CA SER A 8 1.62 -1.92 -11.51
C SER A 8 1.93 -1.05 -10.30
N ASP A 9 2.70 -1.55 -9.34
CA ASP A 9 3.13 -0.79 -8.16
C ASP A 9 4.16 0.29 -8.55
N MET A 10 4.97 0.05 -9.59
CA MET A 10 5.95 1.01 -10.10
C MET A 10 5.38 1.96 -11.18
N ASN A 11 4.07 1.85 -11.49
CA ASN A 11 3.46 2.68 -12.52
C ASN A 11 3.05 4.05 -11.96
N ARG A 12 3.71 5.11 -12.43
CA ARG A 12 3.44 6.51 -12.06
C ARG A 12 1.97 6.93 -12.26
N GLY A 13 1.31 6.40 -13.29
CA GLY A 13 -0.10 6.70 -13.58
C GLY A 13 -1.07 6.05 -12.60
N LEU A 14 -0.66 4.96 -11.93
CA LEU A 14 -1.49 4.28 -10.91
C LEU A 14 -1.25 4.84 -9.51
N GLY A 15 -0.03 5.28 -9.20
CA GLY A 15 0.27 6.04 -7.98
C GLY A 15 -0.02 5.31 -6.68
N ARG A 16 0.07 3.97 -6.69
CA ARG A 16 -0.32 3.11 -5.57
C ARG A 16 0.56 1.87 -5.47
N ILE A 17 0.62 1.31 -4.27
CA ILE A 17 1.08 -0.07 -4.05
C ILE A 17 -0.09 -0.92 -3.59
N SER A 18 -0.26 -2.07 -4.22
CA SER A 18 -1.21 -3.10 -3.80
C SER A 18 -0.65 -3.91 -2.64
N LEU A 19 -1.44 -4.10 -1.59
CA LEU A 19 -1.08 -5.02 -0.53
C LEU A 19 -1.57 -6.42 -0.91
N PRO A 20 -0.82 -7.48 -0.57
CA PRO A 20 -1.28 -8.83 -0.82
C PRO A 20 -2.61 -9.07 -0.14
N SER A 21 -3.56 -9.69 -0.83
CA SER A 21 -4.81 -10.17 -0.26
C SER A 21 -4.51 -11.33 0.68
N SER A 22 -4.04 -11.02 1.87
CA SER A 22 -3.74 -11.98 2.92
C SER A 22 -4.44 -11.53 4.19
N ASN A 23 -4.87 -12.50 4.98
CA ASN A 23 -5.50 -12.27 6.28
C ASN A 23 -4.65 -11.38 7.19
N VAL A 24 -3.34 -11.28 6.97
CA VAL A 24 -2.43 -10.45 7.77
C VAL A 24 -2.83 -8.97 7.78
N VAL A 25 -3.30 -8.41 6.65
CA VAL A 25 -3.78 -7.02 6.63
C VAL A 25 -5.09 -6.91 7.41
N GLU A 26 -5.99 -7.86 7.23
CA GLU A 26 -7.27 -7.90 7.96
C GLU A 26 -7.08 -8.09 9.47
N ASP A 27 -6.09 -8.88 9.88
CA ASP A 27 -5.72 -9.16 11.28
C ASP A 27 -5.07 -7.94 11.95
N PHE A 28 -4.41 -7.07 11.16
CA PHE A 28 -3.81 -5.84 11.67
C PHE A 28 -4.82 -4.73 11.91
N LEU A 29 -5.90 -4.69 11.11
CA LEU A 29 -6.92 -3.66 11.20
C LEU A 29 -7.77 -3.82 12.47
N ARG A 30 -8.09 -2.70 13.10
CA ARG A 30 -9.13 -2.65 14.14
C ARG A 30 -10.51 -2.79 13.51
N VAL A 31 -11.51 -3.09 14.34
CA VAL A 31 -12.91 -3.25 13.86
C VAL A 31 -13.40 -1.95 13.21
N GLU A 32 -13.08 -0.81 13.81
CA GLU A 32 -13.45 0.51 13.33
C GLU A 32 -12.77 0.84 12.00
N GLU A 33 -11.50 0.47 11.87
CA GLU A 33 -10.71 0.66 10.65
C GLU A 33 -11.27 -0.19 9.50
N ARG A 34 -11.64 -1.45 9.74
CA ARG A 34 -12.34 -2.28 8.75
C ARG A 34 -13.64 -1.62 8.30
N HIS A 35 -14.43 -1.10 9.24
CA HIS A 35 -15.69 -0.45 8.92
C HIS A 35 -15.50 0.84 8.09
N CYS A 36 -14.47 1.65 8.37
CA CYS A 36 -14.11 2.80 7.53
C CYS A 36 -13.81 2.36 6.09
N LEU A 37 -12.96 1.34 5.94
CA LEU A 37 -12.56 0.82 4.62
C LEU A 37 -13.73 0.20 3.84
N GLU A 38 -14.65 -0.51 4.51
CA GLU A 38 -15.89 -1.04 3.91
C GLU A 38 -16.80 0.07 3.38
N ASN A 39 -16.84 1.22 4.07
CA ASN A 39 -17.56 2.42 3.64
C ASN A 39 -16.81 3.27 2.60
N ARG A 40 -15.71 2.73 2.04
CA ARG A 40 -14.85 3.39 1.05
C ARG A 40 -14.17 4.67 1.56
N GLU A 41 -14.07 4.80 2.88
CA GLU A 41 -13.25 5.83 3.50
C GLU A 41 -11.78 5.45 3.40
N GLU A 42 -10.92 6.41 3.68
CA GLU A 42 -9.47 6.22 3.70
C GLU A 42 -8.93 6.34 5.11
N ILE A 43 -7.96 5.49 5.43
CA ILE A 43 -7.27 5.52 6.73
C ILE A 43 -5.89 6.13 6.52
N PRO A 44 -5.56 7.23 7.22
CA PRO A 44 -4.21 7.76 7.19
C PRO A 44 -3.25 6.80 7.91
N ILE A 45 -2.18 6.42 7.22
CA ILE A 45 -1.14 5.52 7.74
C ILE A 45 0.24 6.17 7.68
N LEU A 46 1.15 5.68 8.50
CA LEU A 46 2.58 6.03 8.43
C LEU A 46 3.33 4.92 7.71
N VAL A 47 4.14 5.30 6.72
CA VAL A 47 5.01 4.39 5.97
C VAL A 47 6.45 4.80 6.20
N ILE A 48 7.30 3.83 6.52
CA ILE A 48 8.74 4.02 6.61
C ILE A 48 9.33 3.54 5.27
N SER A 49 9.95 4.45 4.52
CA SER A 49 10.62 4.11 3.26
C SER A 49 11.96 3.40 3.50
N PRO A 50 12.55 2.77 2.47
CA PRO A 50 13.91 2.20 2.58
C PRO A 50 14.97 3.22 3.02
N SER A 51 14.81 4.49 2.67
CA SER A 51 15.66 5.60 3.15
C SER A 51 15.43 5.99 4.62
N LEU A 52 14.57 5.27 5.36
CA LEU A 52 14.16 5.51 6.74
C LEU A 52 13.36 6.81 6.95
N GLU A 53 12.84 7.40 5.87
CA GLU A 53 11.98 8.56 5.94
C GLU A 53 10.54 8.12 6.23
N VAL A 54 9.87 8.82 7.17
CA VAL A 54 8.48 8.55 7.53
C VAL A 54 7.55 9.45 6.72
N SER A 55 6.62 8.85 6.00
CA SER A 55 5.63 9.54 5.17
C SER A 55 4.21 9.20 5.58
N ARG A 56 3.30 10.18 5.49
CA ARG A 56 1.85 9.99 5.69
C ARG A 56 1.20 9.64 4.36
N LEU A 57 0.64 8.45 4.26
CA LEU A 57 -0.07 7.93 3.09
C LEU A 57 -1.49 7.51 3.49
N SER A 58 -2.29 7.07 2.52
CA SER A 58 -3.68 6.64 2.77
C SER A 58 -3.88 5.19 2.37
N LEU A 59 -4.35 4.37 3.30
CA LEU A 59 -4.85 3.01 3.05
C LEU A 59 -6.30 3.08 2.54
N LYS A 60 -6.58 2.33 1.47
CA LYS A 60 -7.91 2.19 0.85
C LYS A 60 -8.20 0.74 0.54
N SER A 61 -9.47 0.38 0.50
CA SER A 61 -9.92 -0.93 0.06
C SER A 61 -10.80 -0.82 -1.17
N TRP A 62 -10.47 -1.61 -2.18
CA TRP A 62 -11.20 -1.68 -3.43
C TRP A 62 -11.91 -3.01 -3.54
N LYS A 63 -13.24 -2.94 -3.62
CA LYS A 63 -14.08 -4.10 -3.86
C LYS A 63 -14.00 -4.46 -5.35
N MET A 64 -13.34 -5.56 -5.65
CA MET A 64 -13.34 -6.20 -6.96
C MET A 64 -14.56 -7.12 -7.07
N SER A 65 -14.79 -7.69 -8.25
CA SER A 65 -15.95 -8.56 -8.51
C SER A 65 -16.03 -9.77 -7.58
N SER A 66 -14.88 -10.32 -7.16
CA SER A 66 -14.80 -11.51 -6.30
C SER A 66 -13.83 -11.37 -5.12
N SER A 67 -13.17 -10.22 -4.95
CA SER A 67 -12.15 -10.02 -3.93
C SER A 67 -12.13 -8.60 -3.37
N LEU A 68 -11.49 -8.42 -2.22
CA LEU A 68 -11.14 -7.12 -1.66
C LEU A 68 -9.64 -6.92 -1.82
N VAL A 69 -9.25 -5.76 -2.35
CA VAL A 69 -7.84 -5.41 -2.55
C VAL A 69 -7.53 -4.17 -1.73
N HIS A 70 -6.54 -4.27 -0.84
CA HIS A 70 -6.03 -3.14 -0.09
C HIS A 70 -4.92 -2.44 -0.87
N VAL A 71 -4.94 -1.12 -0.91
CA VAL A 71 -3.95 -0.32 -1.62
C VAL A 71 -3.50 0.85 -0.76
N VAL A 72 -2.22 1.19 -0.85
CA VAL A 72 -1.66 2.40 -0.24
C VAL A 72 -1.48 3.46 -1.32
N THR A 73 -2.00 4.66 -1.06
CA THR A 73 -2.12 5.79 -2.01
C THR A 73 -1.68 7.10 -1.35
N GLY A 74 -1.83 8.24 -2.03
CA GLY A 74 -1.64 9.57 -1.45
C GLY A 74 -0.19 10.06 -1.38
N GLY A 75 0.79 9.19 -1.63
CA GLY A 75 2.21 9.56 -1.66
C GLY A 75 3.14 8.49 -2.21
N TRP A 76 2.60 7.38 -2.71
CA TRP A 76 3.41 6.22 -3.10
C TRP A 76 4.42 6.54 -4.21
N ASN A 77 4.04 7.33 -5.23
CA ASN A 77 4.96 7.74 -6.28
C ASN A 77 6.20 8.49 -5.78
N ILE A 78 6.08 9.22 -4.68
CA ILE A 78 7.21 9.93 -4.07
C ILE A 78 8.18 8.90 -3.52
N ILE A 79 7.68 7.89 -2.79
CA ILE A 79 8.50 6.81 -2.22
C ILE A 79 9.10 5.93 -3.33
N ALA A 80 8.27 5.41 -4.23
CA ALA A 80 8.66 4.45 -5.28
C ALA A 80 9.68 4.99 -6.27
N HIS A 81 9.74 6.31 -6.44
CA HIS A 81 10.61 6.95 -7.41
C HIS A 81 11.62 7.92 -6.80
N ASP A 82 11.76 7.94 -5.48
CA ASP A 82 12.90 8.59 -4.84
C ASP A 82 14.15 7.72 -5.09
N PRO A 83 15.19 8.25 -5.75
CA PRO A 83 16.44 7.53 -5.97
C PRO A 83 17.09 6.99 -4.69
N LYS A 84 16.83 7.60 -3.52
CA LYS A 84 17.35 7.12 -2.23
C LYS A 84 16.75 5.78 -1.80
N ASN A 85 15.55 5.45 -2.28
CA ASN A 85 14.85 4.24 -1.89
C ASN A 85 15.25 3.02 -2.73
N GLY A 86 15.87 3.23 -3.90
CA GLY A 86 16.38 2.15 -4.75
C GLY A 86 15.32 1.22 -5.36
N LEU A 87 14.03 1.54 -5.19
CA LEU A 87 12.92 0.64 -5.51
C LEU A 87 12.76 0.39 -7.02
N GLN A 88 12.61 -0.88 -7.38
CA GLN A 88 12.36 -1.31 -8.76
C GLN A 88 11.40 -2.51 -8.85
N GLU A 89 10.90 -2.76 -10.06
CA GLU A 89 10.06 -3.94 -10.33
C GLU A 89 10.82 -5.24 -10.00
N ASN A 90 10.13 -6.21 -9.41
CA ASN A 90 10.63 -7.48 -8.88
C ASN A 90 11.45 -7.38 -7.59
N GLU A 91 11.68 -6.18 -7.05
CA GLU A 91 12.32 -6.05 -5.74
C GLU A 91 11.39 -6.49 -4.62
N ILE A 92 11.95 -7.20 -3.64
CA ILE A 92 11.20 -7.71 -2.48
C ILE A 92 11.19 -6.63 -1.40
N VAL A 93 10.00 -6.20 -1.00
CA VAL A 93 9.79 -5.24 0.08
C VAL A 93 9.02 -5.87 1.23
N GLN A 94 9.28 -5.38 2.44
CA GLN A 94 8.51 -5.72 3.62
C GLN A 94 7.28 -4.83 3.72
N ILE A 95 6.14 -5.44 4.06
CA ILE A 95 4.83 -4.83 4.27
C ILE A 95 4.26 -5.28 5.61
#